data_AF-A0A2A2JZL7-F1
#
_entry.id   AF-A0A2A2JZL7-F1
#
_cell.length_a   1.000
_cell.length_b   1.000
_cell.length_c   1.000
_cell.angle_alpha   90.00
_cell.angle_beta   90.00
_cell.angle_gamma   90.00
#
_symmetry.space_group_name_H-M   'P 1'
#
loop_
_entity.id
_entity.type
_entity.pdbx_description
1 polymer ?
#
loop_
_entity_poly.entity_id
_entity_poly.type
_entity_poly.pdbx_seq_one_letter_code
_entity_poly.pdbx_strand_id
1 'polypeptide(L)'
;MWTINNFSFCREEMGEVLKSSTFSAGANDKLKWCLRINPKGLDEESRDYLSLYLQLVQCNKSEVRAKFKFSILNAKREETKAMESQRAYRFVQGKDWGFKKFIRRDFLLDETNGLLPDDRLSIFCEVSVVAETVNVTGQTNAAQLKVPPCSLSDDMSVLFEKGTYSDVTLTTNTNPKQSFKVHKAILASRSDVFAAMFGNPLREAQSNEVVLHDMETEVLREMLYYIYTGHVPNLDAMAPSLIAAADEYHLDRLKVMNTDGWKQLIKEHPLLLADTFRALVTQQTPPVVLTQPPKKRIKHCPY
;
A
#
# COMPACT_ATOMS: atom_id res chain seq x y z
N MET A 1 -18.06 18.14 3.07
CA MET A 1 -18.88 19.33 3.36
C MET A 1 -20.21 19.19 2.64
N TRP A 2 -21.32 19.50 3.30
CA TRP A 2 -22.67 19.49 2.71
C TRP A 2 -23.39 20.78 3.10
N THR A 3 -23.97 21.49 2.14
CA THR A 3 -24.77 22.69 2.39
C THR A 3 -26.22 22.45 1.99
N ILE A 4 -27.14 22.77 2.89
CA ILE A 4 -28.58 22.78 2.67
C ILE A 4 -29.00 24.24 2.56
N ASN A 5 -29.61 24.61 1.44
CA ASN A 5 -30.09 25.97 1.20
C ASN A 5 -31.53 26.10 1.70
N ASN A 6 -31.91 27.32 2.09
CA ASN A 6 -33.25 27.64 2.62
C ASN A 6 -33.64 26.73 3.80
N PHE A 7 -32.72 26.52 4.74
CA PHE A 7 -32.86 25.52 5.79
C PHE A 7 -34.05 25.80 6.72
N SER A 8 -34.33 27.07 7.01
CA SER A 8 -35.50 27.47 7.80
C SER A 8 -36.83 27.08 7.15
N PHE A 9 -36.86 26.91 5.82
CA PHE A 9 -38.02 26.51 5.03
C PHE A 9 -38.09 24.99 4.76
N CYS A 10 -37.28 24.18 5.44
CA CYS A 10 -37.35 22.72 5.35
C CYS A 10 -38.78 22.22 5.59
N ARG A 11 -39.34 21.48 4.62
CA ARG A 11 -40.70 20.93 4.71
C ARG A 11 -40.76 19.63 5.50
N GLU A 12 -39.62 18.99 5.71
CA GLU A 12 -39.50 17.71 6.39
C GLU A 12 -40.17 17.76 7.76
N GLU A 13 -41.03 16.78 8.01
CA GLU A 13 -41.66 16.58 9.32
C GLU A 13 -40.77 15.78 10.27
N MET A 14 -41.19 15.66 11.53
CA MET A 14 -40.45 14.86 12.52
C MET A 14 -40.24 13.43 12.01
N GLY A 15 -39.02 12.92 12.13
CA GLY A 15 -38.64 11.60 11.63
C GLY A 15 -38.30 11.54 10.13
N GLU A 16 -38.70 12.54 9.33
CA GLU A 16 -38.31 12.63 7.92
C GLU A 16 -36.85 13.05 7.77
N VAL A 17 -36.21 12.55 6.71
CA VAL A 17 -34.75 12.59 6.58
C VAL A 17 -34.30 13.19 5.26
N LEU A 18 -33.40 14.16 5.34
CA LEU A 18 -32.60 14.63 4.22
C LEU A 18 -31.32 13.79 4.11
N LYS A 19 -30.92 13.48 2.88
CA LYS A 19 -29.65 12.78 2.60
C LYS A 19 -28.77 13.63 1.71
N SER A 20 -27.48 13.70 2.04
CA SER A 20 -26.49 14.29 1.14
C SER A 20 -26.23 13.39 -0.08
N SER A 21 -25.55 13.93 -1.08
CA SER A 21 -24.84 13.10 -2.06
C SER A 21 -23.81 12.20 -1.37
N THR A 22 -23.45 11.11 -2.05
CA THR A 22 -22.42 10.20 -1.53
C THR A 22 -21.02 10.78 -1.69
N PHE A 23 -20.15 10.53 -0.71
CA PHE A 23 -18.74 10.91 -0.74
C PHE A 23 -17.84 9.77 -0.24
N SER A 24 -16.57 9.82 -0.62
CA SER A 24 -15.55 8.84 -0.20
C SER A 24 -14.60 9.47 0.83
N ALA A 25 -14.09 8.67 1.77
CA ALA A 25 -13.05 9.11 2.71
C ALA A 25 -11.66 8.81 2.11
N GLY A 26 -10.91 9.85 1.76
CA GLY A 26 -9.59 9.72 1.12
C GLY A 26 -9.63 9.22 -0.34
N ALA A 27 -8.49 8.75 -0.86
CA ALA A 27 -8.35 8.24 -2.22
C ALA A 27 -9.02 6.87 -2.48
N ASN A 28 -9.66 6.28 -1.47
CA ASN A 28 -10.26 4.95 -1.57
C ASN A 28 -11.72 5.03 -2.03
N ASP A 29 -11.95 4.83 -3.34
CA ASP A 29 -13.29 4.96 -3.94
C ASP A 29 -14.28 3.83 -3.59
N LYS A 30 -13.85 2.86 -2.77
CA LYS A 30 -14.62 1.65 -2.44
C LYS A 30 -15.58 1.82 -1.25
N LEU A 31 -15.43 2.89 -0.47
CA LEU A 31 -16.30 3.19 0.68
C LEU A 31 -17.10 4.46 0.40
N LYS A 32 -18.41 4.31 0.20
CA LYS A 32 -19.31 5.44 -0.04
C LYS A 32 -20.11 5.75 1.22
N TRP A 33 -20.04 7.00 1.64
CA TRP A 33 -20.72 7.53 2.81
C TRP A 33 -21.74 8.59 2.40
N CYS A 34 -22.77 8.82 3.20
CA CYS A 34 -23.59 10.03 3.09
C CYS A 34 -23.96 10.55 4.48
N LEU A 35 -24.33 11.83 4.54
CA LEU A 35 -24.91 12.43 5.74
C LEU A 35 -26.42 12.29 5.71
N ARG A 36 -27.00 12.09 6.89
CA ARG A 36 -28.45 12.07 7.12
C ARG A 36 -28.81 13.13 8.16
N ILE A 37 -29.78 13.98 7.84
CA ILE A 37 -30.30 15.00 8.76
C ILE A 37 -31.79 14.81 8.94
N ASN A 38 -32.25 14.83 10.18
CA ASN A 38 -33.66 15.02 10.54
C ASN A 38 -33.82 16.46 11.07
N PRO A 39 -34.31 17.41 10.26
CA PRO A 39 -34.34 18.83 10.64
C PRO A 39 -35.20 19.11 11.89
N LYS A 40 -36.28 18.33 12.06
CA LYS A 40 -37.25 18.44 13.16
C LYS A 40 -37.14 17.30 14.18
N GLY A 41 -35.96 16.69 14.30
CA GLY A 41 -35.69 15.56 15.19
C GLY A 41 -36.09 14.20 14.59
N LEU A 42 -35.49 13.14 15.12
CA LEU A 42 -35.76 11.76 14.70
C LEU A 42 -37.06 11.20 15.31
N ASP A 43 -37.37 11.60 16.53
CA ASP A 43 -38.53 11.19 17.31
C ASP A 43 -38.84 12.25 18.40
N GLU A 44 -39.89 12.01 19.18
CA GLU A 44 -40.36 12.92 20.23
C GLU A 44 -39.26 13.34 21.23
N GLU A 45 -38.35 12.45 21.58
CA GLU A 45 -37.27 12.77 22.53
C GLU A 45 -36.30 13.82 21.96
N SER A 46 -36.25 13.95 20.64
CA SER A 46 -35.34 14.82 19.89
C SER A 46 -36.05 15.90 19.08
N ARG A 47 -37.35 16.12 19.29
CA ARG A 47 -38.20 17.06 18.53
C ARG A 47 -37.65 18.50 18.45
N ASP A 48 -36.97 18.93 19.51
CA ASP A 48 -36.41 20.29 19.65
C ASP A 48 -34.97 20.37 19.14
N TYR A 49 -34.44 19.29 18.56
CA TYR A 49 -33.08 19.16 18.07
C TYR A 49 -33.05 18.80 16.60
N LEU A 50 -31.98 19.19 15.93
CA LEU A 50 -31.57 18.59 14.67
C LEU A 50 -30.82 17.30 14.99
N SER A 51 -31.18 16.19 14.34
CA SER A 51 -30.44 14.93 14.43
C SER A 51 -29.53 14.76 13.21
N LEU A 52 -28.29 14.32 13.41
CA LEU A 52 -27.28 14.23 12.36
C LEU A 52 -26.52 12.91 12.45
N TYR A 53 -26.45 12.19 11.32
CA TYR A 53 -25.82 10.88 11.22
C TYR A 53 -24.93 10.74 9.98
N LEU A 54 -23.90 9.90 10.10
CA LEU A 54 -23.10 9.39 9.01
C LEU A 54 -23.61 7.99 8.67
N GLN A 55 -23.94 7.73 7.41
CA GLN A 55 -24.38 6.43 6.92
C GLN A 55 -23.33 5.85 5.97
N LEU A 56 -23.00 4.56 6.14
CA LEU A 56 -22.22 3.81 5.17
C LEU A 56 -23.17 3.27 4.09
N VAL A 57 -23.09 3.83 2.88
CA VAL A 57 -23.97 3.49 1.75
C VAL A 57 -23.47 2.27 0.99
N GLN A 58 -22.15 2.19 0.75
CA GLN A 58 -21.54 1.10 0.02
C GLN A 58 -20.19 0.73 0.63
N CYS A 59 -19.94 -0.57 0.73
CA CYS A 59 -18.70 -1.11 1.26
C CYS A 59 -18.37 -2.43 0.55
N ASN A 60 -17.09 -2.65 0.24
CA ASN A 60 -16.59 -3.91 -0.30
C ASN A 60 -16.03 -4.86 0.78
N LYS A 61 -16.20 -4.51 2.07
CA LYS A 61 -15.80 -5.30 3.24
C LYS A 61 -17.06 -5.73 4.02
N SER A 62 -16.90 -6.72 4.89
CA SER A 62 -17.96 -7.16 5.81
C SER A 62 -18.31 -6.10 6.85
N GLU A 63 -17.32 -5.36 7.35
CA GLU A 63 -17.48 -4.21 8.25
C GLU A 63 -16.37 -3.17 8.06
N VAL A 64 -16.63 -1.95 8.55
CA VAL A 64 -15.66 -0.87 8.67
C VAL A 64 -15.78 -0.25 10.06
N ARG A 65 -14.65 0.04 10.72
CA ARG A 65 -14.65 0.84 11.94
C ARG A 65 -14.24 2.26 11.60
N ALA A 66 -15.00 3.25 12.05
CA ALA A 66 -14.67 4.66 11.80
C ALA A 66 -15.03 5.55 12.98
N LYS A 67 -14.18 6.55 13.22
CA LYS A 67 -14.54 7.75 14.00
C LYS A 67 -15.10 8.80 13.04
N PHE A 68 -15.95 9.67 13.56
CA PHE A 68 -16.48 10.80 12.83
C PHE A 68 -16.60 12.02 13.73
N LYS A 69 -16.44 13.20 13.14
CA LYS A 69 -16.71 14.50 13.75
C LYS A 69 -17.62 15.29 12.83
N PHE A 70 -18.62 15.94 13.40
CA PHE A 70 -19.49 16.89 12.72
C PHE A 70 -19.30 18.27 13.32
N SER A 71 -19.35 19.29 12.47
CA SER A 71 -19.33 20.69 12.85
C SER A 71 -20.19 21.52 11.89
N ILE A 72 -20.60 22.69 12.34
CA ILE A 72 -21.28 23.69 11.50
C ILE A 72 -20.25 24.74 11.09
N LEU A 73 -20.26 25.15 9.83
CA LEU A 73 -19.43 26.27 9.37
C LEU A 73 -20.19 27.59 9.55
N ASN A 74 -19.60 28.53 10.28
CA ASN A 74 -20.16 29.88 10.43
C ASN A 74 -19.97 30.72 9.16
N ALA A 75 -20.42 31.98 9.18
CA ALA A 75 -20.25 32.92 8.06
C ALA A 75 -18.78 33.14 7.61
N LYS A 76 -17.81 32.96 8.53
CA LYS A 76 -16.37 33.05 8.25
C LYS A 76 -15.76 31.73 7.75
N ARG A 77 -16.58 30.68 7.58
CA ARG A 77 -16.17 29.30 7.27
C ARG A 77 -15.30 28.65 8.34
N GLU A 78 -15.44 29.08 9.59
CA GLU A 78 -14.81 28.45 10.74
C GLU A 78 -15.73 27.36 11.30
N GLU A 79 -15.14 26.24 11.73
CA GLU A 79 -15.88 25.17 12.39
C GLU A 79 -16.35 25.61 13.80
N THR A 80 -17.63 25.38 14.08
CA THR A 80 -18.23 25.59 15.40
C THR A 80 -19.23 24.47 15.72
N LYS A 81 -19.69 24.41 16.98
CA LYS A 81 -20.66 23.42 17.48
C LYS A 81 -20.27 21.99 17.12
N ALA A 82 -18.98 21.69 17.28
CA ALA A 82 -18.43 20.40 16.93
C ALA A 82 -18.88 19.31 17.91
N MET A 83 -19.22 18.14 17.38
CA MET A 83 -19.36 16.91 18.16
C MET A 83 -18.69 15.74 17.45
N GLU A 84 -17.99 14.93 18.25
CA GLU A 84 -17.20 13.81 17.76
C GLU A 84 -17.57 12.50 18.43
N SER A 85 -17.43 11.42 17.66
CA SER A 85 -17.62 10.07 18.17
C SER A 85 -16.55 9.74 19.21
N GLN A 86 -16.96 9.33 20.41
CA GLN A 86 -16.06 8.94 21.50
C GLN A 86 -15.10 7.81 21.13
N ARG A 87 -15.51 6.93 20.21
CA ARG A 87 -14.75 5.78 19.73
C ARG A 87 -15.06 5.50 18.27
N ALA A 88 -14.27 4.62 17.66
CA ALA A 88 -14.60 4.09 16.36
C ALA A 88 -15.83 3.18 16.47
N TYR A 89 -16.85 3.45 15.67
CA TYR A 89 -18.06 2.65 15.60
C TYR A 89 -17.98 1.65 14.45
N ARG A 90 -18.62 0.48 14.62
CA ARG A 90 -18.73 -0.55 13.58
C ARG A 90 -19.85 -0.19 12.61
N PHE A 91 -19.49 0.04 11.36
CA PHE A 91 -20.40 0.24 10.24
C PHE A 91 -20.45 -1.03 9.39
N VAL A 92 -21.67 -1.39 8.99
CA VAL A 92 -21.95 -2.33 7.90
C VAL A 92 -22.76 -1.56 6.85
N GLN A 93 -22.88 -2.10 5.64
CA GLN A 93 -23.64 -1.44 4.58
C GLN A 93 -25.08 -1.12 5.05
N GLY A 94 -25.51 0.12 4.86
CA GLY A 94 -26.80 0.66 5.31
C GLY A 94 -26.82 1.16 6.77
N LYS A 95 -25.82 0.82 7.59
CA LYS A 95 -25.74 1.26 8.99
C LYS A 95 -25.31 2.70 9.12
N ASP A 96 -25.84 3.38 10.12
CA ASP A 96 -25.47 4.73 10.50
C ASP A 96 -25.11 4.87 11.98
N TRP A 97 -24.36 5.94 12.26
CA TRP A 97 -24.00 6.41 13.59
C TRP A 97 -23.97 7.94 13.60
N GLY A 98 -24.34 8.54 14.73
CA GLY A 98 -24.49 9.99 14.81
C GLY A 98 -25.02 10.47 16.15
N PHE A 99 -25.54 11.69 16.15
CA PHE A 99 -26.08 12.33 17.34
C PHE A 99 -27.56 12.63 17.13
N LYS A 100 -28.38 11.97 17.95
CA LYS A 100 -29.82 12.20 18.00
C LYS A 100 -30.17 13.64 18.38
N LYS A 101 -29.36 14.25 19.24
CA LYS A 101 -29.48 15.64 19.72
C LYS A 101 -28.24 16.43 19.30
N PHE A 102 -28.08 16.73 18.00
CA PHE A 102 -26.88 17.39 17.49
C PHE A 102 -26.80 18.86 17.93
N ILE A 103 -27.84 19.64 17.64
CA ILE A 103 -27.95 21.03 18.06
C ILE A 103 -29.42 21.36 18.32
N ARG A 104 -29.70 22.22 19.32
CA ARG A 104 -31.06 22.69 19.55
C ARG A 104 -31.50 23.58 18.40
N ARG A 105 -32.74 23.41 17.95
CA ARG A 105 -33.28 24.10 16.79
C ARG A 105 -33.45 25.60 17.02
N ASP A 106 -33.89 26.00 18.21
CA ASP A 106 -33.99 27.42 18.58
C ASP A 106 -32.64 28.13 18.48
N PHE A 107 -31.59 27.51 19.01
CA PHE A 107 -30.22 28.03 18.92
C PHE A 107 -29.71 28.09 17.47
N LEU A 108 -30.02 27.07 16.66
CA LEU A 108 -29.62 27.01 15.25
C LEU A 108 -30.30 28.09 14.39
N LEU A 109 -31.60 28.33 14.64
CA LEU A 109 -32.42 29.26 13.86
C LEU A 109 -32.31 30.72 14.32
N ASP A 110 -31.77 30.96 15.51
CA ASP A 110 -31.49 32.32 16.00
C ASP A 110 -30.33 32.95 15.22
N GLU A 111 -30.67 33.97 14.41
CA GLU A 111 -29.75 34.68 13.53
C GLU A 111 -28.54 35.27 14.27
N THR A 112 -28.68 35.61 15.55
CA THR A 112 -27.60 36.17 16.37
C THR A 112 -26.43 35.19 16.55
N ASN A 113 -26.68 33.88 16.38
CA ASN A 113 -25.66 32.85 16.49
C ASN A 113 -24.85 32.65 15.20
N GLY A 114 -25.28 33.23 14.07
CA GLY A 114 -24.52 33.24 12.81
C GLY A 114 -24.25 31.86 12.20
N LEU A 115 -25.14 30.89 12.45
CA LEU A 115 -25.00 29.50 12.00
C LEU A 115 -25.70 29.19 10.66
N LEU A 116 -26.54 30.11 10.17
CA LEU A 116 -27.30 29.99 8.93
C LEU A 116 -27.12 31.24 8.04
N PRO A 117 -25.88 31.57 7.61
CA PRO A 117 -25.68 32.69 6.68
C PRO A 117 -26.46 32.46 5.39
N ASP A 118 -27.26 33.45 4.97
CA ASP A 118 -28.17 33.36 3.82
C ASP A 118 -29.19 32.20 3.90
N ASP A 119 -29.58 31.80 5.12
CA ASP A 119 -30.41 30.62 5.40
C ASP A 119 -29.80 29.30 4.87
N ARG A 120 -28.46 29.19 4.93
CA ARG A 120 -27.72 28.02 4.46
C ARG A 120 -27.07 27.29 5.61
N LEU A 121 -27.52 26.07 5.89
CA LEU A 121 -26.87 25.18 6.84
C LEU A 121 -25.69 24.47 6.18
N SER A 122 -24.47 24.79 6.60
CA SER A 122 -23.26 24.14 6.11
C SER A 122 -22.67 23.20 7.15
N ILE A 123 -22.76 21.90 6.88
CA ILE A 123 -22.22 20.83 7.72
C ILE A 123 -20.86 20.40 7.20
N PHE A 124 -19.88 20.45 8.08
CA PHE A 124 -18.58 19.84 7.88
C PHE A 124 -18.53 18.49 8.60
N CYS A 125 -17.99 17.49 7.91
CA CYS A 125 -17.88 16.13 8.41
C CYS A 125 -16.48 15.63 8.13
N GLU A 126 -15.83 15.18 9.19
CA GLU A 126 -14.56 14.48 9.14
C GLU A 126 -14.82 13.00 9.44
N VAL A 127 -14.27 12.12 8.63
CA VAL A 127 -14.39 10.67 8.79
C VAL A 127 -12.99 10.08 8.87
N SER A 128 -12.68 9.42 9.99
CA SER A 128 -11.41 8.73 10.21
C SER A 128 -11.67 7.23 10.24
N VAL A 129 -11.42 6.57 9.10
CA VAL A 129 -11.55 5.12 8.98
C VAL A 129 -10.37 4.46 9.68
N VAL A 130 -10.66 3.58 10.64
CA VAL A 130 -9.66 2.76 11.30
C VAL A 130 -9.28 1.65 10.32
N ALA A 131 -8.07 1.75 9.75
CA ALA A 131 -7.48 0.63 9.05
C ALA A 131 -7.20 -0.49 10.07
N GLU A 132 -7.46 -1.75 9.70
CA GLU A 132 -6.88 -2.88 10.42
C GLU A 132 -5.36 -2.80 10.27
N THR A 133 -4.70 -2.12 11.20
CA THR A 133 -3.33 -2.45 11.52
C THR A 133 -3.39 -3.81 12.19
N VAL A 134 -3.10 -4.86 11.45
CA VAL A 134 -2.71 -6.13 12.07
C VAL A 134 -1.40 -5.82 12.79
N ASN A 135 -1.49 -5.44 14.06
CA ASN A 135 -0.35 -5.58 14.93
C ASN A 135 -0.13 -7.09 15.01
N VAL A 136 0.88 -7.59 14.31
CA VAL A 136 1.38 -8.95 14.51
C VAL A 136 1.95 -8.96 15.93
N THR A 137 1.10 -9.17 16.92
CA THR A 137 1.55 -9.47 18.28
C THR A 137 2.06 -10.90 18.26
N GLY A 138 3.30 -11.08 17.80
CA GLY A 138 4.14 -12.11 18.39
C GLY A 138 4.23 -11.78 19.88
N GLN A 139 3.75 -12.66 20.74
CA GLN A 139 3.99 -12.52 22.17
C GLN A 139 5.50 -12.53 22.40
N THR A 140 6.09 -11.37 22.70
CA THR A 140 7.37 -11.31 23.39
C THR A 140 7.30 -10.22 24.44
N ASN A 141 7.04 -10.63 25.68
CA ASN A 141 7.55 -9.94 26.84
C ASN A 141 9.09 -10.05 26.79
N ALA A 142 9.75 -9.14 26.09
CA ALA A 142 11.18 -8.91 26.14
C ALA A 142 11.44 -7.52 25.57
N ALA A 143 12.37 -6.77 26.18
CA ALA A 143 12.77 -5.43 25.77
C ALA A 143 12.79 -5.25 24.24
N GLN A 144 12.28 -4.11 23.74
CA GLN A 144 12.33 -3.75 22.33
C GLN A 144 13.77 -3.76 21.81
N LEU A 145 14.23 -4.91 21.32
CA LEU A 145 15.45 -5.05 20.57
C LEU A 145 15.26 -4.30 19.26
N LYS A 146 15.97 -3.17 19.10
CA LYS A 146 16.05 -2.47 17.83
C LYS A 146 16.80 -3.38 16.84
N VAL A 147 16.06 -4.13 16.04
CA VAL A 147 16.64 -4.93 14.96
C VAL A 147 17.11 -3.94 13.88
N PRO A 148 18.41 -3.89 13.56
CA PRO A 148 18.91 -3.06 12.48
C PRO A 148 18.33 -3.53 11.14
N PRO A 149 18.22 -2.63 10.15
CA PRO A 149 17.76 -3.00 8.81
C PRO A 149 18.67 -4.06 8.19
N CYS A 150 18.12 -4.89 7.32
CA CYS A 150 18.89 -5.90 6.57
C CYS A 150 19.89 -5.19 5.64
N SER A 151 21.18 -5.50 5.77
CA SER A 151 22.26 -4.93 4.95
C SER A 151 22.59 -5.74 3.70
N LEU A 152 21.90 -6.86 3.45
CA LEU A 152 22.27 -7.80 2.38
C LEU A 152 22.41 -7.14 1.00
N SER A 153 21.49 -6.23 0.66
CA SER A 153 21.55 -5.50 -0.62
C SER A 153 22.80 -4.63 -0.72
N ASP A 154 23.17 -3.96 0.37
CA ASP A 154 24.35 -3.10 0.43
C ASP A 154 25.64 -3.93 0.40
N ASP A 155 25.66 -5.06 1.11
CA ASP A 155 26.79 -5.99 1.10
C ASP A 155 27.01 -6.58 -0.31
N MET A 156 25.92 -6.87 -1.04
CA MET A 156 25.96 -7.33 -2.44
C MET A 156 26.38 -6.23 -3.42
N SER A 157 26.01 -4.97 -3.17
CA SER A 157 26.45 -3.86 -4.01
C SER A 157 27.97 -3.69 -3.95
N VAL A 158 28.55 -3.82 -2.74
CA VAL A 158 30.00 -3.79 -2.53
C VAL A 158 30.69 -4.94 -3.29
N LEU A 159 30.09 -6.13 -3.29
CA LEU A 159 30.63 -7.29 -4.02
C LEU A 159 30.67 -7.02 -5.54
N PHE A 160 29.62 -6.42 -6.10
CA PHE A 160 29.57 -6.03 -7.51
C PHE A 160 30.62 -4.95 -7.83
N GLU A 161 30.69 -3.88 -7.03
CA GLU A 161 31.60 -2.76 -7.29
C GLU A 161 33.07 -3.15 -7.21
N LYS A 162 33.42 -4.03 -6.26
CA LYS A 162 34.80 -4.49 -6.08
C LYS A 162 35.16 -5.67 -7.00
N GLY A 163 34.17 -6.44 -7.48
CA GLY A 163 34.39 -7.67 -8.25
C GLY A 163 35.21 -8.73 -7.50
N THR A 164 35.19 -8.72 -6.17
CA THR A 164 35.99 -9.66 -5.37
C THR A 164 35.40 -11.07 -5.49
N TYR A 165 36.25 -12.07 -5.77
CA TYR A 165 35.83 -13.47 -6.01
C TYR A 165 35.02 -13.71 -7.30
N SER A 166 35.04 -12.77 -8.25
CA SER A 166 34.42 -12.95 -9.56
C SER A 166 34.99 -14.16 -10.29
N ASP A 167 34.12 -14.92 -10.96
CA ASP A 167 34.44 -16.14 -11.71
C ASP A 167 34.03 -16.05 -13.20
N VAL A 168 33.53 -14.87 -13.63
CA VAL A 168 33.24 -14.56 -15.03
C VAL A 168 33.42 -13.06 -15.31
N THR A 169 33.83 -12.72 -16.53
CA THR A 169 33.92 -11.34 -17.02
C THR A 169 32.93 -11.11 -18.14
N LEU A 170 32.09 -10.08 -18.01
CA LEU A 170 31.23 -9.59 -19.09
C LEU A 170 31.88 -8.38 -19.74
N THR A 171 31.97 -8.34 -21.06
CA THR A 171 32.58 -7.23 -21.80
C THR A 171 31.59 -6.68 -22.82
N THR A 172 31.39 -5.36 -22.84
CA THR A 172 30.63 -4.71 -23.92
C THR A 172 31.50 -4.50 -25.15
N ASN A 173 30.89 -4.59 -26.33
CA ASN A 173 31.58 -4.33 -27.58
C ASN A 173 31.62 -2.82 -27.93
N THR A 174 31.81 -1.95 -26.94
CA THR A 174 31.98 -0.50 -27.12
C THR A 174 33.44 -0.12 -27.36
N ASN A 175 33.69 1.13 -27.75
CA ASN A 175 35.05 1.69 -27.85
C ASN A 175 35.17 2.94 -26.94
N PRO A 176 35.92 2.90 -25.83
CA PRO A 176 36.71 1.77 -25.34
C PRO A 176 35.83 0.59 -24.87
N LYS A 177 36.41 -0.63 -24.92
CA LYS A 177 35.77 -1.82 -24.35
C LYS A 177 35.67 -1.66 -22.85
N GLN A 178 34.49 -1.89 -22.30
CA GLN A 178 34.29 -1.92 -20.85
C GLN A 178 34.06 -3.36 -20.40
N SER A 179 34.72 -3.76 -19.31
CA SER A 179 34.61 -5.10 -18.74
C SER A 179 34.16 -5.05 -17.29
N PHE A 180 33.32 -6.02 -16.90
CA PHE A 180 32.72 -6.15 -15.59
C PHE A 180 33.04 -7.52 -15.01
N LYS A 181 33.70 -7.54 -13.85
CA LYS A 181 33.99 -8.76 -13.09
C LYS A 181 32.79 -9.13 -12.23
N VAL A 182 32.18 -10.29 -12.48
CA VAL A 182 30.91 -10.68 -11.85
C VAL A 182 30.89 -12.18 -11.50
N HIS A 183 29.79 -12.64 -10.90
CA HIS A 183 29.66 -13.97 -10.31
C HIS A 183 28.58 -14.78 -11.01
N LYS A 184 28.95 -15.93 -11.57
CA LYS A 184 28.03 -16.83 -12.29
C LYS A 184 26.86 -17.25 -11.43
N ALA A 185 27.10 -17.63 -10.17
CA ALA A 185 26.05 -18.09 -9.26
C ALA A 185 24.98 -17.01 -9.02
N ILE A 186 25.40 -15.75 -8.86
CA ILE A 186 24.47 -14.63 -8.66
C ILE A 186 23.68 -14.39 -9.94
N LEU A 187 24.34 -14.26 -11.09
CA LEU A 187 23.68 -14.05 -12.38
C LEU A 187 22.68 -15.18 -12.71
N ALA A 188 23.11 -16.43 -12.61
CA ALA A 188 22.29 -17.60 -12.90
C ALA A 188 21.09 -17.73 -11.95
N SER A 189 21.21 -17.34 -10.68
CA SER A 189 20.08 -17.38 -9.74
C SER A 189 19.03 -16.29 -9.99
N ARG A 190 19.38 -15.26 -10.77
CA ARG A 190 18.57 -14.04 -10.95
C ARG A 190 18.09 -13.84 -12.38
N SER A 191 18.62 -14.60 -13.33
CA SER A 191 18.29 -14.55 -14.76
C SER A 191 18.40 -15.96 -15.36
N ASP A 192 17.28 -16.46 -15.88
CA ASP A 192 17.23 -17.78 -16.54
C ASP A 192 18.13 -17.83 -17.77
N VAL A 193 18.33 -16.70 -18.44
CA VAL A 193 19.21 -16.57 -19.61
C VAL A 193 20.67 -16.78 -19.20
N PHE A 194 21.12 -16.13 -18.12
CA PHE A 194 22.45 -16.41 -17.57
C PHE A 194 22.57 -17.84 -17.02
N ALA A 195 21.51 -18.38 -16.41
CA ALA A 195 21.49 -19.77 -15.93
C ALA A 195 21.71 -20.76 -17.08
N ALA A 196 21.00 -20.58 -18.19
CA ALA A 196 21.16 -21.38 -19.39
C ALA A 196 22.52 -21.18 -20.05
N MET A 197 23.03 -19.93 -20.08
CA MET A 197 24.34 -19.59 -20.63
C MET A 197 25.47 -20.30 -19.88
N PHE A 198 25.42 -20.35 -18.54
CA PHE A 198 26.48 -20.94 -17.73
C PHE A 198 26.28 -22.44 -17.45
N GLY A 199 25.06 -22.95 -17.56
CA GLY A 199 24.73 -24.36 -17.31
C GLY A 199 25.00 -25.30 -18.49
N ASN A 200 25.14 -24.77 -19.70
CA ASN A 200 25.38 -25.57 -20.90
C ASN A 200 26.88 -25.61 -21.26
N PRO A 201 27.43 -26.71 -21.80
CA PRO A 201 28.85 -26.86 -22.12
C PRO A 201 29.33 -26.07 -23.35
N LEU A 202 28.66 -24.96 -23.68
CA LEU A 202 29.01 -24.06 -24.78
C LEU A 202 30.21 -23.19 -24.42
N ARG A 203 30.69 -22.40 -25.40
CA ARG A 203 31.95 -21.64 -25.34
C ARG A 203 31.99 -20.69 -24.13
N GLU A 204 30.87 -20.05 -23.83
CA GLU A 204 30.70 -19.07 -22.74
C GLU A 204 30.89 -19.70 -21.36
N ALA A 205 30.51 -20.97 -21.20
CA ALA A 205 30.72 -21.71 -19.95
C ALA A 205 32.20 -22.08 -19.74
N GLN A 206 32.97 -22.23 -20.83
CA GLN A 206 34.37 -22.65 -20.80
C GLN A 206 35.37 -21.50 -20.73
N SER A 207 35.08 -20.35 -21.37
CA SER A 207 36.00 -19.20 -21.42
C SER A 207 35.98 -18.33 -20.16
N ASN A 208 34.92 -18.40 -19.35
CA ASN A 208 34.64 -17.43 -18.28
C ASN A 208 34.63 -15.96 -18.78
N GLU A 209 34.42 -15.77 -20.08
CA GLU A 209 34.32 -14.48 -20.74
C GLU A 209 33.10 -14.47 -21.66
N VAL A 210 32.24 -13.48 -21.48
CA VAL A 210 31.03 -13.27 -22.30
C VAL A 210 31.12 -11.88 -22.91
N VAL A 211 30.91 -11.80 -24.22
CA VAL A 211 30.90 -10.53 -24.95
C VAL A 211 29.46 -10.17 -25.30
N LEU A 212 29.02 -8.99 -24.88
CA LEU A 212 27.70 -8.44 -25.14
C LEU A 212 27.81 -7.41 -26.26
N HIS A 213 27.27 -7.75 -27.42
CA HIS A 213 27.43 -6.93 -28.64
C HIS A 213 26.41 -5.78 -28.72
N ASP A 214 25.18 -6.01 -28.26
CA ASP A 214 24.05 -5.08 -28.46
C ASP A 214 23.60 -4.40 -27.16
N MET A 215 24.52 -4.18 -26.22
CA MET A 215 24.22 -3.55 -24.94
C MET A 215 25.19 -2.41 -24.62
N GLU A 216 24.61 -1.23 -24.35
CA GLU A 216 25.35 -0.07 -23.85
C GLU A 216 25.94 -0.33 -22.45
N THR A 217 27.13 0.20 -22.21
CA THR A 217 27.89 -0.02 -20.97
C THR A 217 27.13 0.43 -19.72
N GLU A 218 26.46 1.57 -19.81
CA GLU A 218 25.68 2.16 -18.72
C GLU A 218 24.45 1.29 -18.41
N VAL A 219 23.77 0.79 -19.44
CA VAL A 219 22.61 -0.10 -19.31
C VAL A 219 23.03 -1.43 -18.70
N LEU A 220 24.14 -2.02 -19.16
CA LEU A 220 24.69 -3.23 -18.57
C LEU A 220 25.03 -3.04 -17.09
N ARG A 221 25.67 -1.91 -16.74
CA ARG A 221 26.01 -1.61 -15.35
C ARG A 221 24.77 -1.53 -14.47
N GLU A 222 23.72 -0.83 -14.89
CA GLU A 222 22.47 -0.72 -14.13
C GLU A 222 21.73 -2.07 -14.04
N MET A 223 21.70 -2.85 -15.12
CA MET A 223 21.13 -4.20 -15.11
C MET A 223 21.87 -5.11 -14.13
N LEU A 224 23.21 -5.09 -14.13
CA LEU A 224 24.01 -5.86 -13.19
C LEU A 224 23.80 -5.37 -11.76
N TYR A 225 23.78 -4.06 -11.52
CA TYR A 225 23.49 -3.51 -10.20
C TYR A 225 22.14 -4.00 -9.67
N TYR A 226 21.10 -4.02 -10.52
CA TYR A 226 19.80 -4.60 -10.19
C TYR A 226 19.87 -6.09 -9.87
N ILE A 227 20.63 -6.88 -10.62
CA ILE A 227 20.77 -8.31 -10.36
C ILE A 227 21.32 -8.58 -8.95
N TYR A 228 22.29 -7.77 -8.49
CA TYR A 228 22.92 -7.93 -7.17
C TYR A 228 22.07 -7.35 -6.03
N THR A 229 21.42 -6.21 -6.25
CA THR A 229 20.83 -5.41 -5.16
C THR A 229 19.30 -5.37 -5.20
N GLY A 230 18.69 -5.67 -6.34
CA GLY A 230 17.26 -5.48 -6.60
C GLY A 230 16.84 -4.01 -6.77
N HIS A 231 17.78 -3.07 -6.88
CA HIS A 231 17.55 -1.64 -7.02
C HIS A 231 18.05 -1.10 -8.38
N VAL A 232 17.49 0.02 -8.82
CA VAL A 232 17.91 0.74 -10.04
C VAL A 232 17.90 2.24 -9.74
N PRO A 233 19.05 2.84 -9.36
CA PRO A 233 19.11 4.25 -9.02
C PRO A 233 18.73 5.19 -10.18
N ASN A 234 19.08 4.82 -11.42
CA ASN A 234 18.94 5.68 -12.60
C ASN A 234 17.85 5.23 -13.58
N LEU A 235 16.78 4.60 -13.06
CA LEU A 235 15.74 3.98 -13.89
C LEU A 235 15.10 4.96 -14.89
N ASP A 236 14.73 6.16 -14.45
CA ASP A 236 14.02 7.13 -15.29
C ASP A 236 14.87 7.65 -16.46
N ALA A 237 16.19 7.68 -16.32
CA ALA A 237 17.09 8.24 -17.33
C ALA A 237 17.30 7.33 -18.54
N MET A 238 17.19 6.01 -18.36
CA MET A 238 17.47 5.00 -19.39
C MET A 238 16.40 3.91 -19.49
N ALA A 239 15.17 4.25 -19.07
CA ALA A 239 14.10 3.27 -18.91
C ALA A 239 13.81 2.42 -20.16
N PRO A 240 13.75 2.99 -21.39
CA PRO A 240 13.48 2.19 -22.58
C PRO A 240 14.54 1.10 -22.81
N SER A 241 15.82 1.47 -22.77
CA SER A 241 16.94 0.54 -22.98
C SER A 241 17.04 -0.49 -21.85
N LEU A 242 16.81 -0.07 -20.60
CA LEU A 242 16.87 -0.99 -19.46
C LEU A 242 15.69 -1.97 -19.44
N ILE A 243 14.51 -1.57 -19.91
CA ILE A 243 13.36 -2.47 -20.09
C ILE A 243 13.65 -3.49 -21.20
N ALA A 244 14.28 -3.07 -22.31
CA ALA A 244 14.68 -3.99 -23.38
C ALA A 244 15.69 -5.03 -22.86
N ALA A 245 16.71 -4.59 -22.11
CA ALA A 245 17.65 -5.49 -21.45
C ALA A 245 16.96 -6.42 -20.44
N ALA A 246 15.99 -5.90 -19.67
CA ALA A 246 15.23 -6.72 -18.74
C ALA A 246 14.39 -7.78 -19.43
N ASP A 247 13.86 -7.50 -20.62
CA ASP A 247 13.15 -8.50 -21.44
C ASP A 247 14.12 -9.55 -21.97
N GLU A 248 15.26 -9.13 -22.55
CA GLU A 248 16.27 -10.03 -23.11
C GLU A 248 16.85 -11.00 -22.05
N TYR A 249 17.04 -10.54 -20.81
CA TYR A 249 17.62 -11.34 -19.73
C TYR A 249 16.60 -11.92 -18.74
N HIS A 250 15.30 -11.86 -19.07
CA HIS A 250 14.19 -12.39 -18.27
C HIS A 250 14.17 -11.85 -16.81
N LEU A 251 14.33 -10.54 -16.67
CA LEU A 251 14.30 -9.83 -15.38
C LEU A 251 12.90 -9.22 -15.14
N ASP A 252 11.88 -10.06 -14.99
CA ASP A 252 10.47 -9.62 -15.00
C ASP A 252 10.13 -8.50 -14.00
N ARG A 253 10.68 -8.57 -12.78
CA ARG A 253 10.45 -7.53 -11.77
C ARG A 253 11.04 -6.18 -12.20
N LEU A 254 12.14 -6.16 -12.94
CA LEU A 254 12.72 -4.91 -13.48
C LEU A 254 11.80 -4.28 -14.54
N LYS A 255 11.15 -5.10 -15.38
CA LYS A 255 10.21 -4.61 -16.42
C LYS A 255 9.04 -3.82 -15.84
N VAL A 256 8.51 -4.26 -14.69
CA VAL A 256 7.36 -3.59 -14.06
C VAL A 256 7.75 -2.39 -13.20
N MET A 257 9.03 -2.26 -12.81
CA MET A 257 9.50 -1.23 -11.87
C MET A 257 9.28 0.21 -12.37
N ASN A 258 9.26 0.42 -13.69
CA ASN A 258 9.07 1.75 -14.26
C ASN A 258 7.58 2.13 -14.47
N THR A 259 6.64 1.20 -14.24
CA THR A 259 5.22 1.48 -14.45
C THR A 259 4.68 2.40 -13.36
N ASP A 260 3.77 3.33 -13.72
CA ASP A 260 3.12 4.21 -12.74
C ASP A 260 2.40 3.41 -11.65
N GLY A 261 1.77 2.29 -12.03
CA GLY A 261 1.12 1.39 -11.09
C GLY A 261 2.07 0.82 -10.05
N TRP A 262 3.29 0.45 -10.43
CA TRP A 262 4.31 -0.04 -9.50
C TRP A 262 4.86 1.07 -8.60
N LYS A 263 5.17 2.24 -9.17
CA LYS A 263 5.63 3.43 -8.42
C LYS A 263 4.58 3.85 -7.39
N GLN A 264 3.30 3.85 -7.78
CA GLN A 264 2.17 4.14 -6.90
C GLN A 264 1.99 3.06 -5.83
N LEU A 265 2.07 1.78 -6.18
CA LEU A 265 1.94 0.65 -5.24
C LEU A 265 3.01 0.69 -4.14
N ILE A 266 4.27 0.96 -4.49
CA ILE A 266 5.35 1.11 -3.50
C ILE A 266 5.06 2.29 -2.57
N LYS A 267 4.62 3.42 -3.12
CA LYS A 267 4.38 4.64 -2.35
C LYS A 267 3.18 4.52 -1.41
N GLU A 268 2.07 3.96 -1.88
CA GLU A 268 0.81 3.91 -1.15
C GLU A 268 0.68 2.65 -0.28
N HIS A 269 1.32 1.54 -0.67
CA HIS A 269 1.11 0.22 -0.08
C HIS A 269 2.40 -0.61 0.10
N PRO A 270 3.47 -0.08 0.73
CA PRO A 270 4.75 -0.79 0.85
C PRO A 270 4.64 -2.11 1.64
N LEU A 271 3.74 -2.17 2.64
CA LEU A 271 3.50 -3.38 3.43
C LEU A 271 2.75 -4.46 2.63
N LEU A 272 1.80 -4.07 1.79
CA LEU A 272 1.08 -5.01 0.93
C LEU A 272 2.05 -5.66 -0.06
N LEU A 273 3.01 -4.90 -0.58
CA LEU A 273 4.05 -5.42 -1.44
C LEU A 273 4.94 -6.43 -0.71
N ALA A 274 5.32 -6.13 0.53
CA ALA A 274 6.08 -7.07 1.35
C ALA A 274 5.29 -8.38 1.61
N ASP A 275 3.98 -8.28 1.85
CA ASP A 275 3.13 -9.44 2.11
C ASP A 275 2.81 -10.25 0.85
N THR A 276 2.67 -9.62 -0.32
CA THR A 276 2.56 -10.35 -1.59
C THR A 276 3.84 -11.09 -1.92
N PHE A 277 5.02 -10.47 -1.73
CA PHE A 277 6.30 -11.18 -1.88
C PHE A 277 6.43 -12.32 -0.88
N ARG A 278 6.06 -12.11 0.39
CA ARG A 278 6.06 -13.16 1.41
C ARG A 278 5.16 -14.34 0.99
N ALA A 279 3.96 -14.05 0.50
CA ALA A 279 3.00 -15.05 0.03
C ALA A 279 3.49 -15.80 -1.22
N LEU A 280 4.22 -15.15 -2.13
CA LEU A 280 4.84 -15.78 -3.29
C LEU A 280 5.98 -16.71 -2.88
N VAL A 281 6.83 -16.26 -1.95
CA VAL A 281 7.93 -17.08 -1.42
C VAL A 281 7.41 -18.32 -0.68
N THR A 282 6.30 -18.21 0.05
CA THR A 282 5.66 -19.37 0.71
C THR A 282 4.99 -20.34 -0.26
N GLN A 283 4.61 -19.90 -1.46
CA GLN A 283 4.10 -20.78 -2.52
C GLN A 283 5.22 -21.49 -3.29
N GLN A 284 6.41 -20.88 -3.37
CA GLN A 284 7.58 -21.45 -4.05
C GLN A 284 8.45 -22.33 -3.15
N THR A 285 8.22 -22.34 -1.84
CA THR A 285 8.89 -23.27 -0.93
C THR A 285 8.22 -24.64 -1.06
N PRO A 286 8.94 -25.69 -1.52
CA PRO A 286 8.39 -27.04 -1.46
C PRO A 286 8.00 -27.35 -0.01
N PRO A 287 6.89 -28.06 0.24
CA PRO A 287 6.60 -28.52 1.59
C PRO A 287 7.82 -29.26 2.11
N VAL A 288 8.30 -28.88 3.30
CA VAL A 288 9.34 -29.63 3.99
C VAL A 288 8.78 -31.01 4.26
N VAL A 289 9.02 -31.95 3.34
CA VAL A 289 8.76 -33.35 3.59
C VAL A 289 9.84 -33.76 4.57
N LEU A 290 9.50 -33.75 5.86
CA LEU A 290 10.24 -34.46 6.89
C LEU A 290 10.13 -35.96 6.58
N THR A 291 10.85 -36.40 5.55
CA THR A 291 11.16 -37.82 5.41
C THR A 291 11.98 -38.17 6.64
N GLN A 292 11.46 -39.09 7.45
CA GLN A 292 12.19 -39.60 8.60
C GLN A 292 13.60 -40.00 8.13
N PRO A 293 14.65 -39.68 8.90
CA PRO A 293 15.99 -40.07 8.54
C PRO A 293 16.01 -41.60 8.33
N PRO A 294 16.70 -42.11 7.30
CA PRO A 294 16.70 -43.52 6.97
C PRO A 294 17.12 -44.32 8.20
N LYS A 295 16.28 -45.27 8.62
CA LYS A 295 16.56 -46.17 9.76
C LYS A 295 17.90 -46.86 9.48
N LYS A 296 18.94 -46.50 10.23
CA LYS A 296 20.21 -47.22 10.20
C LYS A 296 19.94 -48.68 10.57
N ARG A 297 20.07 -49.60 9.61
CA ARG A 297 20.17 -51.03 9.90
C ARG A 297 21.46 -51.23 10.68
N ILE A 298 21.34 -51.53 11.97
CA ILE A 298 22.46 -51.98 12.79
C ILE A 298 22.87 -53.34 12.24
N LYS A 299 24.05 -53.42 11.62
CA LYS A 299 24.67 -54.70 11.31
C LYS A 299 25.14 -55.31 12.62
N HIS A 300 24.52 -56.40 13.06
CA HIS A 300 25.12 -57.26 14.08
C HIS A 300 26.40 -57.86 13.52
N CYS A 301 27.54 -57.59 14.18
CA CYS A 301 28.74 -58.40 14.02
C CYS A 301 28.51 -59.76 14.70
N PRO A 302 28.65 -60.89 13.99
CA PRO A 302 28.89 -62.16 14.65
C PRO A 302 30.37 -62.20 15.07
N TYR A 303 30.60 -62.56 16.34
CA TYR A 303 31.88 -63.10 16.79
C TYR A 303 32.15 -64.44 16.10
#